data_AF-A0A8J3XL45-F1
#
_entry.id   AF-A0A8J3XL45-F1
#
_cell.length_a   1.000
_cell.length_b   1.000
_cell.length_c   1.000
_cell.angle_alpha   90.00
_cell.angle_beta   90.00
_cell.angle_gamma   90.00
#
_symmetry.space_group_name_H-M   'P 1'
#
loop_
_entity.id
_entity.type
_entity.pdbx_description
1 polymer ?
#
loop_
_entity_poly.entity_id
_entity_poly.type
_entity_poly.pdbx_seq_one_letter_code
_entity_poly.pdbx_strand_id
1 'polypeptide(L)'
;MRTVYKVLAYIIAVEVAVQASLVVLANAGLGKWVTDGGVLDKAVMESDEFAFPEIIGFILHGVNGGMVIPALALLLLIVSFFAQVSGGVKFAAVVLLLVAVQVTLGYAGHELPALGAMHGLNALLLFTAALHTARRAQPGTTGAPAGTPTATSV
;
A
#
# COMPACT_ATOMS: atom_id res chain seq x y z
N MET A 1 4.73 -18.95 -10.14
CA MET A 1 4.11 -17.90 -9.29
C MET A 1 4.90 -16.58 -9.19
N ARG A 2 6.11 -16.46 -9.79
CA ARG A 2 6.92 -15.23 -9.73
C ARG A 2 6.21 -13.98 -10.24
N THR A 3 5.53 -14.05 -11.39
CA THR A 3 4.80 -12.91 -11.95
C THR A 3 3.64 -12.48 -11.06
N VAL A 4 2.86 -13.43 -10.54
CA VAL A 4 1.76 -13.17 -9.61
C VAL A 4 2.28 -12.48 -8.35
N TYR A 5 3.36 -13.00 -7.75
CA TYR A 5 4.04 -12.38 -6.61
C TYR A 5 4.45 -10.93 -6.89
N LYS A 6 5.07 -10.69 -8.05
CA LYS A 6 5.50 -9.34 -8.47
C LYS A 6 4.31 -8.39 -8.61
N VAL A 7 3.25 -8.84 -9.28
CA VAL A 7 2.06 -8.03 -9.55
C VAL A 7 1.33 -7.71 -8.25
N LEU A 8 1.12 -8.69 -7.37
CA LEU A 8 0.51 -8.46 -6.06
C LEU A 8 1.29 -7.42 -5.23
N ALA A 9 2.61 -7.52 -5.20
CA ALA A 9 3.45 -6.55 -4.48
C ALA A 9 3.35 -5.13 -5.09
N TYR A 10 3.26 -5.00 -6.42
CA TYR A 10 3.01 -3.69 -7.05
C TYR A 10 1.60 -3.16 -6.75
N ILE A 11 0.57 -4.02 -6.79
CA ILE A 11 -0.80 -3.62 -6.46
C ILE A 11 -0.83 -3.06 -5.04
N ILE A 12 -0.25 -3.74 -4.05
CA ILE A 12 -0.21 -3.24 -2.66
C ILE A 12 0.48 -1.86 -2.60
N ALA A 13 1.58 -1.65 -3.31
CA ALA A 13 2.25 -0.35 -3.33
C ALA A 13 1.35 0.75 -3.95
N VAL A 14 0.66 0.44 -5.06
CA VAL A 14 -0.28 1.38 -5.69
C VAL A 14 -1.46 1.68 -4.78
N GLU A 15 -2.06 0.66 -4.15
CA GLU A 15 -3.16 0.80 -3.20
C GLU A 15 -2.81 1.75 -2.05
N VAL A 16 -1.61 1.61 -1.46
CA VAL A 16 -1.13 2.52 -0.40
C VAL A 16 -0.98 3.97 -0.90
N ALA A 17 -0.46 4.17 -2.12
CA ALA A 17 -0.30 5.51 -2.71
C ALA A 17 -1.65 6.17 -3.04
N VAL A 18 -2.58 5.40 -3.60
CA VAL A 18 -3.96 5.85 -3.88
C VAL A 18 -4.67 6.18 -2.57
N GLN A 19 -4.55 5.32 -1.57
CA GLN A 19 -5.11 5.55 -0.23
C GLN A 19 -4.61 6.85 0.40
N ALA A 20 -3.30 7.14 0.32
CA ALA A 20 -2.75 8.40 0.81
C ALA A 20 -3.34 9.61 0.07
N SER A 21 -3.50 9.49 -1.26
CA SER A 21 -4.08 10.55 -2.10
C SER A 21 -5.55 10.80 -1.78
N LEU A 22 -6.33 9.75 -1.52
CA LEU A 22 -7.75 9.83 -1.17
C LEU A 22 -8.00 10.51 0.17
N VAL A 23 -7.14 10.29 1.18
CA VAL A 23 -7.23 11.00 2.46
C VAL A 23 -6.97 12.49 2.27
N VAL A 24 -5.97 12.86 1.47
CA VAL A 24 -5.68 14.27 1.19
C VAL A 24 -6.82 14.93 0.41
N LEU A 25 -7.43 14.23 -0.56
CA LEU A 25 -8.63 14.69 -1.26
C LEU A 25 -9.79 14.93 -0.28
N ALA A 26 -10.09 13.95 0.59
CA ALA A 26 -11.16 14.06 1.59
C ALA A 26 -10.90 15.21 2.57
N ASN A 27 -9.66 15.38 3.01
CA ASN A 27 -9.26 16.48 3.90
C ASN A 27 -9.37 17.86 3.22
N ALA A 28 -9.00 17.96 1.94
CA ALA A 28 -9.18 19.19 1.18
C ALA A 28 -10.67 19.52 0.95
N GLY A 29 -11.49 18.52 0.62
CA GLY A 29 -12.94 18.65 0.50
C GLY A 29 -13.60 19.07 1.81
N LEU A 30 -13.17 18.49 2.94
CA LEU A 30 -13.61 18.90 4.27
C LEU A 30 -13.30 20.39 4.52
N GLY A 31 -12.07 20.82 4.25
CA GLY A 31 -11.67 22.22 4.42
C GLY A 31 -12.50 23.18 3.55
N LYS A 32 -12.80 22.78 2.31
CA LYS A 32 -13.69 23.54 1.43
C LYS A 32 -15.12 23.60 1.96
N TRP A 33 -15.69 22.46 2.35
CA TRP A 33 -17.06 22.37 2.89
C TRP A 33 -17.22 23.24 4.14
N VAL A 34 -16.24 23.23 5.05
CA VAL A 34 -16.22 24.12 6.22
C VAL A 34 -16.15 25.59 5.82
N THR A 35 -15.32 25.93 4.83
CA THR A 35 -15.22 27.32 4.32
C THR A 35 -16.51 27.80 3.68
N ASP A 36 -17.30 26.90 3.08
CA ASP A 36 -18.61 27.18 2.49
C ASP A 36 -19.74 27.25 3.55
N GLY A 37 -19.42 27.09 4.85
CA GLY A 37 -20.37 27.22 5.97
C GLY A 37 -20.74 25.91 6.67
N GLY A 38 -20.17 24.79 6.25
CA GLY A 38 -20.31 23.50 6.94
C GLY A 38 -19.70 23.51 8.34
N VAL A 39 -20.28 22.75 9.27
CA VAL A 39 -19.78 22.60 10.64
C VAL A 39 -19.54 21.13 10.93
N LEU A 40 -18.28 20.73 11.09
CA LEU A 40 -17.94 19.37 11.50
C LEU A 40 -18.08 19.24 13.01
N ASP A 41 -19.12 18.55 13.45
CA ASP A 41 -19.34 18.19 14.84
C ASP A 41 -19.68 16.70 14.98
N LYS A 42 -19.96 16.28 16.22
CA LYS A 42 -20.32 14.90 16.53
C LYS A 42 -21.60 14.45 15.80
N ALA A 43 -22.60 15.32 15.67
CA ALA A 43 -23.86 14.97 15.02
C ALA A 43 -23.65 14.66 13.54
N VAL A 44 -22.79 15.43 12.86
CA VAL A 44 -22.39 15.14 11.48
C VAL A 44 -21.62 13.82 11.38
N MET A 45 -20.67 13.57 12.29
CA MET A 45 -19.87 12.33 12.29
C MET A 45 -20.67 11.05 12.55
N GLU A 46 -21.76 11.13 13.32
CA GLU A 46 -22.66 10.01 13.63
C GLU A 46 -23.85 9.91 12.66
N SER A 47 -23.95 10.82 11.68
CA SER A 47 -25.02 10.79 10.67
C SER A 47 -24.73 9.78 9.56
N ASP A 48 -25.81 9.24 8.96
CA ASP A 48 -25.74 8.41 7.75
C ASP A 48 -25.69 9.27 6.45
N GLU A 49 -25.59 10.60 6.57
CA GLU A 49 -25.56 11.51 5.43
C GLU A 49 -24.13 11.81 4.97
N PHE A 50 -23.95 11.91 3.66
CA PHE A 50 -22.71 12.41 3.08
C PHE A 50 -22.70 13.94 3.06
N ALA A 51 -22.12 14.54 4.11
CA ALA A 51 -22.05 16.00 4.26
C ALA A 51 -21.35 16.72 3.09
N PHE A 52 -20.38 16.07 2.44
CA PHE A 52 -19.69 16.56 1.25
C PHE A 52 -19.21 15.40 0.37
N PRO A 53 -19.08 15.58 -0.97
CA PRO A 53 -18.77 14.48 -1.88
C PRO A 53 -17.46 13.75 -1.60
N GLU A 54 -16.41 14.48 -1.23
CA GLU A 54 -15.06 13.94 -1.01
C GLU A 54 -14.94 13.08 0.26
N ILE A 55 -15.98 12.99 1.10
CA ILE A 55 -16.01 12.08 2.27
C ILE A 55 -15.76 10.63 1.85
N ILE A 56 -16.09 10.29 0.61
CA ILE A 56 -15.79 9.00 -0.02
C ILE A 56 -14.30 8.64 0.08
N GLY A 57 -13.39 9.63 0.08
CA GLY A 57 -11.96 9.39 0.25
C GLY A 57 -11.60 8.82 1.62
N PHE A 58 -12.25 9.26 2.71
CA PHE A 58 -12.07 8.65 4.03
C PHE A 58 -12.65 7.23 4.09
N ILE A 59 -13.81 7.01 3.48
CA ILE A 59 -14.47 5.70 3.42
C ILE A 59 -13.59 4.70 2.66
N LEU A 60 -13.13 5.08 1.46
CA LEU A 60 -12.25 4.26 0.65
C LEU A 60 -10.90 4.03 1.33
N HIS A 61 -10.37 5.03 2.05
CA HIS A 61 -9.17 4.85 2.86
C HIS A 61 -9.38 3.74 3.91
N GLY A 62 -10.46 3.81 4.68
CA GLY A 62 -10.80 2.83 5.72
C GLY A 62 -11.01 1.42 5.17
N VAL A 63 -11.85 1.27 4.14
CA VAL A 63 -12.13 -0.04 3.51
C VAL A 63 -10.86 -0.64 2.89
N ASN A 64 -10.08 0.16 2.16
CA ASN A 64 -8.87 -0.33 1.51
C ASN A 64 -7.83 -0.79 2.54
N GLY A 65 -7.59 0.02 3.58
CA GLY A 65 -6.59 -0.25 4.61
C GLY A 65 -7.00 -1.37 5.55
N GLY A 66 -8.28 -1.44 5.91
CA GLY A 66 -8.82 -2.41 6.86
C GLY A 66 -9.14 -3.78 6.26
N MET A 67 -9.34 -3.88 4.93
CA MET A 67 -9.79 -5.14 4.29
C MET A 67 -8.98 -5.52 3.06
N VAL A 68 -8.89 -4.65 2.05
CA VAL A 68 -8.32 -4.98 0.73
C VAL A 68 -6.81 -5.22 0.82
N ILE A 69 -6.05 -4.28 1.37
CA ILE A 69 -4.59 -4.41 1.55
C ILE A 69 -4.23 -5.63 2.43
N PRO A 70 -4.89 -5.87 3.59
CA PRO A 70 -4.71 -7.10 4.37
C PRO A 70 -4.92 -8.39 3.58
N ALA A 71 -6.00 -8.46 2.80
CA ALA A 71 -6.28 -9.63 1.95
C ALA A 71 -5.18 -9.82 0.88
N LEU A 72 -4.77 -8.75 0.20
CA LEU A 72 -3.69 -8.79 -0.78
C LEU A 72 -2.34 -9.18 -0.17
N ALA A 73 -2.01 -8.70 1.03
CA ALA A 73 -0.78 -9.05 1.72
C ALA A 73 -0.75 -10.53 2.14
N LEU A 74 -1.89 -11.07 2.59
CA LEU A 74 -2.02 -12.50 2.87
C LEU A 74 -1.86 -13.34 1.60
N LEU A 75 -2.51 -12.93 0.50
CA LEU A 75 -2.33 -13.57 -0.80
C LEU A 75 -0.88 -13.51 -1.28
N LEU A 76 -0.21 -12.37 -1.12
CA LEU A 76 1.21 -12.22 -1.44
C LEU A 76 2.06 -13.22 -0.66
N LEU A 77 1.81 -13.38 0.64
CA LEU A 77 2.50 -14.36 1.49
C LEU A 77 2.24 -15.79 1.00
N ILE A 78 0.99 -16.16 0.73
CA ILE A 78 0.64 -17.49 0.19
C ILE A 78 1.38 -17.76 -1.13
N VAL A 79 1.32 -16.81 -2.06
CA VAL A 79 1.96 -16.91 -3.38
C VAL A 79 3.50 -16.97 -3.26
N SER A 80 4.08 -16.35 -2.23
CA SER A 80 5.53 -16.28 -2.04
C SER A 80 6.20 -17.65 -1.87
N PHE A 81 5.51 -18.63 -1.28
CA PHE A 81 6.00 -20.01 -1.11
C PHE A 81 6.26 -20.71 -2.44
N PHE A 82 5.56 -20.29 -3.50
CA PHE A 82 5.63 -20.88 -4.83
C PHE A 82 6.38 -19.98 -5.84
N ALA A 83 6.76 -18.77 -5.43
CA ALA A 83 7.30 -17.75 -6.32
C ALA A 83 8.75 -18.02 -6.76
N GLN A 84 9.48 -18.85 -6.01
CA GLN A 84 10.91 -19.15 -6.22
C GLN A 84 11.79 -17.89 -6.29
N VAL A 85 11.38 -16.81 -5.61
CA VAL A 85 12.16 -15.58 -5.46
C VAL A 85 13.06 -15.76 -4.24
N SER A 86 14.37 -15.55 -4.38
CA SER A 86 15.30 -15.62 -3.24
C SER A 86 14.89 -14.64 -2.15
N GLY A 87 14.62 -15.14 -0.94
CA GLY A 87 14.09 -14.37 0.18
C GLY A 87 12.63 -13.91 0.03
N GLY A 88 11.88 -14.38 -0.97
CA GLY A 88 10.53 -13.90 -1.27
C GLY A 88 9.55 -14.04 -0.10
N VAL A 89 9.58 -15.17 0.59
CA VAL A 89 8.73 -15.40 1.79
C VAL A 89 9.05 -14.40 2.90
N LYS A 90 10.33 -14.11 3.14
CA LYS A 90 10.75 -13.13 4.15
C LYS A 90 10.18 -11.74 3.84
N PHE A 91 10.30 -11.29 2.59
CA PHE A 91 9.81 -9.95 2.22
C PHE A 91 8.27 -9.87 2.22
N ALA A 92 7.58 -10.92 1.78
CA ALA A 92 6.12 -10.99 1.89
C ALA A 92 5.64 -10.97 3.36
N ALA A 93 6.35 -11.66 4.26
CA ALA A 93 6.05 -11.61 5.69
C ALA A 93 6.30 -10.22 6.30
N VAL A 94 7.35 -9.51 5.87
CA VAL A 94 7.58 -8.11 6.27
C VAL A 94 6.44 -7.21 5.80
N VAL A 95 5.98 -7.35 4.56
CA VAL A 95 4.81 -6.60 4.06
C VAL A 95 3.59 -6.88 4.91
N LEU A 96 3.28 -8.16 5.20
CA LEU A 96 2.13 -8.52 6.03
C LEU A 96 2.24 -7.96 7.46
N LEU A 97 3.42 -8.01 8.08
CA LEU A 97 3.66 -7.43 9.39
C LEU A 97 3.43 -5.91 9.39
N LEU A 98 3.95 -5.21 8.39
CA LEU A 98 3.74 -3.77 8.25
C LEU A 98 2.26 -3.43 8.04
N VAL A 99 1.49 -4.27 7.32
CA VAL A 99 0.04 -4.11 7.20
C VAL A 99 -0.66 -4.28 8.55
N ALA A 100 -0.31 -5.31 9.33
CA ALA A 100 -0.90 -5.51 10.66
C ALA A 100 -0.63 -4.32 11.59
N VAL A 101 0.61 -3.81 11.57
CA VAL A 101 0.99 -2.59 12.29
C VAL A 101 0.19 -1.39 11.78
N GLN A 102 0.05 -1.23 10.46
CA GLN A 102 -0.69 -0.13 9.82
C GLN A 102 -2.14 -0.07 10.30
N VAL A 103 -2.83 -1.22 10.25
CA VAL A 103 -4.24 -1.34 10.67
C VAL A 103 -4.40 -1.02 12.15
N THR A 104 -3.49 -1.54 12.98
CA THR A 104 -3.49 -1.29 14.43
C THR A 104 -3.33 0.19 14.73
N LEU A 105 -2.34 0.85 14.11
CA LEU A 105 -2.11 2.28 14.27
C LEU A 105 -3.28 3.13 13.74
N GLY A 106 -3.93 2.69 12.66
CA GLY A 106 -5.09 3.37 12.09
C GLY A 106 -6.28 3.41 13.06
N TYR A 107 -6.68 2.25 13.59
CA TYR A 107 -7.78 2.19 14.57
C TYR A 107 -7.42 2.86 15.90
N ALA A 108 -6.19 2.65 16.40
CA ALA A 108 -5.76 3.25 17.66
C ALA A 108 -5.60 4.79 17.57
N GLY A 109 -5.45 5.33 16.35
CA GLY A 109 -5.36 6.77 16.10
C GLY A 109 -6.64 7.54 16.45
N HIS A 110 -7.80 6.88 16.49
CA HIS A 110 -9.07 7.50 16.91
C HIS A 110 -9.08 7.84 18.41
N GLU A 111 -8.34 7.08 19.23
CA GLU A 111 -8.22 7.30 20.68
C GLU A 111 -6.98 8.13 21.02
N LEU A 112 -5.87 7.89 20.32
CA LEU A 112 -4.58 8.54 20.55
C LEU A 112 -4.08 9.18 19.25
N PRO A 113 -4.38 10.48 19.01
CA PRO A 113 -4.08 11.14 17.72
C PRO A 113 -2.62 11.06 17.27
N ALA A 114 -1.67 11.01 18.22
CA ALA A 114 -0.24 10.85 17.92
C ALA A 114 0.06 9.54 17.14
N LEU A 115 -0.75 8.49 17.33
CA LEU A 115 -0.62 7.25 16.57
C LEU A 115 -1.04 7.41 15.10
N GLY A 116 -1.86 8.41 14.78
CA GLY A 116 -2.16 8.78 13.38
C GLY A 116 -0.92 9.26 12.62
N ALA A 117 -0.01 9.99 13.27
CA ALA A 117 1.27 10.36 12.67
C ALA A 117 2.16 9.13 12.43
N MET A 118 2.21 8.20 13.39
CA MET A 118 2.94 6.93 13.24
C MET A 118 2.35 6.05 12.15
N HIS A 119 1.03 6.05 11.98
CA HIS A 119 0.33 5.41 10.87
C HIS A 119 0.81 5.97 9.52
N GLY A 120 0.94 7.30 9.39
CA GLY A 120 1.49 7.93 8.19
C GLY A 120 2.94 7.49 7.89
N LEU A 121 3.79 7.40 8.90
CA LEU A 121 5.17 6.91 8.74
C LEU A 121 5.22 5.43 8.33
N ASN A 122 4.41 4.58 8.96
CA ASN A 122 4.35 3.16 8.63
C ASN A 122 3.77 2.91 7.22
N ALA A 123 2.89 3.79 6.71
CA ALA A 123 2.43 3.72 5.32
C ALA A 123 3.60 3.86 4.33
N LEU A 124 4.54 4.78 4.58
CA LEU A 124 5.73 4.95 3.74
C LEU A 124 6.66 3.73 3.79
N LEU A 125 6.80 3.11 4.97
CA LEU A 125 7.55 1.87 5.13
C LEU A 125 6.88 0.72 4.36
N LEU A 126 5.56 0.57 4.50
CA LEU A 126 4.77 -0.45 3.79
C LEU A 126 4.86 -0.27 2.27
N PHE A 127 4.65 0.95 1.77
CA PHE A 127 4.81 1.28 0.36
C PHE A 127 6.19 0.87 -0.16
N THR A 128 7.24 1.28 0.55
CA THR A 128 8.63 1.01 0.16
C THR A 128 8.94 -0.49 0.22
N ALA A 129 8.47 -1.19 1.25
CA ALA A 129 8.64 -2.63 1.38
C ALA A 129 7.94 -3.39 0.25
N ALA A 130 6.70 -3.02 -0.11
CA ALA A 130 5.95 -3.61 -1.21
C ALA A 130 6.64 -3.36 -2.57
N LEU A 131 7.10 -2.12 -2.81
CA LEU A 131 7.84 -1.77 -4.02
C LEU A 131 9.19 -2.53 -4.11
N HIS A 132 9.92 -2.65 -3.00
CA HIS A 132 11.15 -3.42 -2.94
C HIS A 132 10.88 -4.90 -3.25
N THR A 133 9.85 -5.47 -2.62
CA THR A 133 9.39 -6.85 -2.83
C THR A 133 9.11 -7.13 -4.29
N ALA A 134 8.40 -6.23 -4.98
CA ALA A 134 8.09 -6.35 -6.40
C ALA A 134 9.36 -6.33 -7.27
N ARG A 135 10.29 -5.40 -7.00
CA ARG A 135 11.54 -5.25 -7.78
C ARG A 135 12.46 -6.46 -7.67
N ARG A 136 12.50 -7.14 -6.51
CA ARG A 136 13.30 -8.37 -6.35
C ARG A 136 12.81 -9.55 -7.19
N ALA A 137 11.58 -9.49 -7.70
CA ALA A 137 11.02 -10.53 -8.56
C ALA A 137 11.32 -10.32 -10.05
N GLN A 138 12.10 -9.29 -10.42
CA GLN A 138 12.56 -9.13 -11.80
C GLN A 138 13.56 -10.25 -12.17
N PRO A 139 13.44 -10.85 -13.36
CA PRO A 139 14.50 -11.71 -13.88
C PRO A 139 15.80 -10.91 -13.90
N GLY A 140 16.89 -11.49 -13.39
CA GLY A 140 18.20 -10.88 -13.58
C GLY A 140 18.42 -10.69 -15.08
N THR A 141 18.86 -9.50 -15.48
CA THR A 141 19.47 -9.28 -16.79
C THR A 141 20.73 -10.16 -16.81
N THR A 142 20.58 -11.44 -17.16
CA THR A 142 21.72 -12.27 -17.55
C THR A 142 22.40 -11.53 -18.68
N GLY A 143 23.63 -11.06 -18.42
CA GLY A 143 24.44 -10.35 -19.38
C GLY A 143 24.43 -11.10 -20.71
N ALA A 144 24.28 -10.36 -21.80
CA ALA A 144 24.41 -10.89 -23.14
C ALA A 144 25.68 -11.76 -23.20
N PRO A 145 25.64 -12.97 -23.80
CA PRO A 145 26.85 -13.75 -23.99
C PRO A 145 27.86 -12.86 -24.71
N ALA A 146 29.02 -12.63 -24.11
CA ALA A 146 30.13 -12.01 -24.80
C ALA A 146 30.40 -12.88 -26.03
N GLY A 147 30.09 -12.35 -27.22
CA GLY A 147 30.28 -13.06 -28.48
C GLY A 147 31.70 -13.57 -28.55
N THR A 148 31.86 -14.88 -28.70
CA THR A 148 33.18 -15.49 -28.92
C THR A 148 33.79 -14.88 -30.18
N PRO A 149 35.00 -14.30 -30.13
CA PRO A 149 35.67 -13.82 -31.34
C PRO A 149 35.96 -15.02 -32.24
N THR A 150 35.36 -15.04 -33.43
CA THR A 150 35.69 -16.02 -34.46
C THR A 150 37.12 -15.78 -34.90
N ALA A 151 38.06 -16.63 -34.45
CA ALA A 151 39.41 -16.65 -34.97
C ALA A 151 39.38 -17.21 -36.40
N THR A 152 39.49 -16.33 -37.39
CA THR A 152 39.83 -16.71 -38.77
C THR A 152 41.29 -17.14 -38.81
N SER A 153 41.53 -18.44 -38.94
CA SER A 153 42.81 -18.99 -39.35
C SER A 153 43.07 -18.69 -40.83
N VAL A 154 44.19 -18.03 -41.12
CA VAL A 154 44.82 -17.90 -42.45
C VAL A 154 45.91 -18.94 -42.56
#